data_AF-X5YJ27-F1
#
_entry.id   AF-X5YJ27-F1
#
_cell.length_a   1.000
_cell.length_b   1.000
_cell.length_c   1.000
_cell.angle_alpha   90.00
_cell.angle_beta   90.00
_cell.angle_gamma   90.00
#
_symmetry.space_group_name_H-M   'P 1'
#
loop_
_entity.id
_entity.type
_entity.pdbx_description
1 polymer ?
#
loop_
_entity_poly.entity_id
_entity_poly.type
_entity_poly.pdbx_seq_one_letter_code
_entity_poly.pdbx_strand_id
1 'polypeptide(L)' 'MTPAEVVKICQTAFRQAADSVLERYKAALAQQGLSDSEKSKRLGAYSIQIEAWFKRSVDAVKRKFPVH' A
#
# COMPACT_ATOMS: atom_id res chain seq x y z
N MET A 1 11.55 22.24 6.01
CA MET A 1 10.56 21.33 5.41
C MET A 1 9.19 21.71 5.95
N THR A 2 8.23 22.01 5.08
CA THR A 2 6.86 22.40 5.44
C THR A 2 6.01 21.16 5.77
N PRO A 3 4.90 21.29 6.53
CA PRO A 3 3.95 20.19 6.73
C PRO A 3 3.49 19.55 5.41
N ALA A 4 3.28 20.35 4.37
CA ALA A 4 2.90 19.87 3.04
C ALA A 4 4.00 19.00 2.40
N GLU A 5 5.27 19.41 2.51
CA GLU A 5 6.41 18.61 2.04
C GLU A 5 6.55 17.30 2.82
N VAL A 6 6.37 17.32 4.14
CA VAL A 6 6.40 16.11 4.98
C VAL A 6 5.32 15.13 4.55
N VAL A 7 4.07 15.60 4.42
CA VAL A 7 2.93 14.75 3.98
C VAL A 7 3.22 14.14 2.61
N LYS A 8 3.76 14.91 1.67
CA LYS A 8 4.10 14.42 0.33
C LYS A 8 5.19 13.34 0.38
N ILE A 9 6.27 13.56 1.13
CA ILE A 9 7.35 12.58 1.30
C ILE A 9 6.82 11.28 1.90
N CYS A 10 6.03 11.38 2.98
CA CYS A 10 5.42 10.21 3.61
C CYS A 10 4.46 9.48 2.67
N GLN A 11 3.64 10.21 1.90
CA GLN A 11 2.73 9.61 0.93
C GLN A 11 3.49 8.83 -0.15
N THR A 12 4.59 9.38 -0.67
CA THR A 12 5.45 8.67 -1.62
C THR A 12 6.07 7.42 -1.01
N ALA A 13 6.61 7.53 0.21
CA ALA A 13 7.20 6.38 0.91
C ALA A 13 6.19 5.26 1.19
N PHE A 14 4.98 5.61 1.63
CA PHE A 14 3.92 4.61 1.86
C PHE A 14 3.45 3.96 0.56
N ARG A 15 3.37 4.71 -0.54
CA ARG A 15 3.02 4.14 -1.85
C ARG A 15 4.10 3.15 -2.31
N GLN A 16 5.38 3.52 -2.24
CA GLN A 16 6.48 2.62 -2.58
C GLN A 16 6.47 1.33 -1.73
N ALA A 17 6.19 1.46 -0.43
CA ALA A 17 6.05 0.30 0.45
C ALA A 17 4.86 -0.58 0.06
N ALA A 18 3.70 0.01 -0.22
CA ALA A 18 2.50 -0.70 -0.67
C ALA A 18 2.76 -1.47 -1.97
N ASP A 19 3.38 -0.84 -2.96
CA ASP A 19 3.69 -1.44 -4.25
C ASP A 19 4.71 -2.59 -4.09
N SER A 20 5.76 -2.39 -3.29
CA SER A 20 6.76 -3.43 -3.03
C SER A 20 6.16 -4.66 -2.35
N VAL A 21 5.25 -4.45 -1.39
CA VAL A 21 4.56 -5.55 -0.70
C VAL A 21 3.63 -6.30 -1.66
N LEU A 22 2.91 -5.59 -2.53
CA LEU A 22 2.04 -6.20 -3.53
C LEU A 22 2.82 -7.04 -4.54
N GLU A 23 3.95 -6.53 -5.04
CA GLU A 23 4.81 -7.28 -5.97
C GLU A 23 5.38 -8.54 -5.31
N ARG A 24 5.84 -8.45 -4.06
CA ARG A 24 6.31 -9.63 -3.30
C ARG A 24 5.19 -10.65 -3.09
N TYR A 25 3.98 -10.19 -2.80
CA TYR A 25 2.83 -11.07 -2.63
C TYR A 25 2.44 -11.77 -3.93
N LYS A 26 2.44 -11.04 -5.05
CA LYS A 26 2.19 -11.60 -6.38
C LYS A 26 3.24 -12.67 -6.75
N ALA A 27 4.51 -12.41 -6.48
CA ALA A 27 5.59 -13.38 -6.68
C ALA A 27 5.40 -14.63 -5.81
N ALA A 28 5.01 -14.46 -4.54
CA ALA A 28 4.71 -15.58 -3.64
C ALA A 28 3.52 -16.41 -4.14
N LEU A 29 2.45 -15.78 -4.62
CA LEU A 29 1.29 -16.48 -5.20
C LEU A 29 1.66 -17.30 -6.45
N ALA A 30 2.62 -16.83 -7.25
CA ALA A 30 3.09 -17.56 -8.42
C ALA A 30 3.79 -18.89 -8.05
N GLN A 31 4.37 -18.98 -6.85
CA GLN A 31 5.08 -20.18 -6.36
C GLN A 31 4.16 -21.20 -5.67
N GLN A 32 2.90 -20.85 -5.38
CA GLN A 32 1.99 -21.68 -4.56
C GLN A 32 1.24 -22.79 -5.32
N GLY A 33 1.52 -23.00 -6.62
CA GLY A 33 0.82 -24.02 -7.42
C GLY A 33 -0.69 -23.81 -7.56
N LEU A 34 -1.19 -22.61 -7.26
CA LEU A 34 -2.62 -22.26 -7.30
C LEU A 34 -3.13 -22.09 -8.74
N SER A 35 -4.43 -22.25 -8.92
CA SER A 35 -5.11 -21.84 -10.16
C SER A 35 -5.07 -20.32 -10.35
N ASP A 36 -5.17 -19.84 -11.59
CA ASP A 36 -5.15 -18.41 -11.87
C ASP A 36 -6.35 -17.66 -11.29
N SER A 37 -7.51 -18.33 -11.19
CA SER A 37 -8.70 -17.78 -10.52
C SER A 37 -8.46 -17.54 -9.02
N GLU A 38 -7.83 -18.50 -8.34
CA GLU A 38 -7.50 -18.35 -6.92
C GLU A 38 -6.43 -17.30 -6.68
N LYS A 39 -5.39 -17.25 -7.54
CA LYS A 39 -4.37 -16.20 -7.48
C LYS A 39 -5.00 -14.82 -7.64
N SER A 40 -5.88 -14.64 -8.63
CA SER A 40 -6.57 -13.38 -8.88
C SER A 40 -7.45 -12.97 -7.69
N LYS A 41 -8.23 -13.91 -7.13
CA LYS A 41 -9.07 -13.65 -5.95
C LYS A 41 -8.26 -13.23 -4.73
N ARG A 42 -7.15 -13.94 -4.46
CA ARG A 42 -6.24 -13.64 -3.34
C ARG A 42 -5.52 -12.30 -3.54
N LEU A 43 -5.00 -12.05 -4.73
CA LEU A 43 -4.36 -10.79 -5.08
C LEU A 43 -5.35 -9.62 -4.93
N GLY A 44 -6.57 -9.73 -5.46
CA GLY A 44 -7.60 -8.71 -5.33
C GLY A 44 -7.95 -8.38 -3.89
N ALA A 45 -8.16 -9.40 -3.05
CA ALA A 45 -8.43 -9.22 -1.63
C ALA A 45 -7.27 -8.51 -0.91
N TYR A 46 -6.03 -8.92 -1.20
CA TYR A 46 -4.84 -8.34 -0.59
C TYR A 46 -4.58 -6.90 -1.05
N SER A 47 -4.80 -6.59 -2.33
CA SER A 47 -4.73 -5.23 -2.89
C SER A 47 -5.67 -4.26 -2.17
N ILE A 48 -6.89 -4.69 -1.86
CA ILE A 48 -7.85 -3.88 -1.10
C ILE A 48 -7.32 -3.60 0.31
N GLN A 49 -6.73 -4.60 0.97
CA GLN A 49 -6.17 -4.45 2.31
C GLN A 49 -4.97 -3.49 2.33
N ILE A 50 -4.08 -3.60 1.34
CA ILE A 50 -2.91 -2.72 1.21
C ILE A 50 -3.33 -1.28 0.91
N GLU A 51 -4.32 -1.06 0.04
CA GLU A 51 -4.83 0.29 -0.25
C GLU A 51 -5.52 0.90 0.99
N ALA A 52 -6.25 0.09 1.76
CA ALA A 52 -6.83 0.54 3.02
C ALA A 52 -5.75 0.91 4.06
N TRP A 53 -4.67 0.13 4.15
CA TRP A 53 -3.52 0.45 4.99
C TRP A 53 -2.83 1.75 4.55
N PHE A 54 -2.63 1.94 3.24
CA PHE A 54 -2.04 3.14 2.67
C PHE A 54 -2.85 4.40 3.05
N LYS A 55 -4.16 4.37 2.84
CA LYS A 55 -5.06 5.48 3.20
C LYS A 55 -4.98 5.84 4.68
N ARG A 56 -5.09 4.84 5.57
CA ARG A 56 -4.98 5.06 7.02
C ARG A 56 -3.62 5.65 7.42
N SER A 57 -2.54 5.26 6.73
CA SER A 57 -1.19 5.76 6.99
C SER A 57 -1.04 7.22 6.58
N VAL A 58 -1.55 7.59 5.40
CA VAL A 58 -1.58 9.00 4.95
C VAL A 58 -2.43 9.86 5.89
N ASP A 59 -3.60 9.37 6.30
CA ASP A 59 -4.49 10.09 7.23
C ASP A 59 -3.86 10.27 8.62
N ALA A 60 -3.08 9.31 9.09
CA ALA A 60 -2.31 9.45 10.33
C ALA A 60 -1.25 10.56 10.22
N VAL A 61 -0.56 10.65 9.08
CA VAL A 61 0.45 11.70 8.86
C VAL A 61 -0.20 13.08 8.75
N LYS A 62 -1.31 13.22 8.01
CA LYS A 62 -2.05 14.48 7.90
C LYS A 62 -2.57 14.99 9.24
N ARG A 63 -2.98 14.09 10.15
CA ARG A 63 -3.37 14.47 11.52
C ARG A 63 -2.20 14.99 12.36
N LYS A 64 -0.99 14.47 12.14
CA LYS A 64 0.23 14.89 12.85
C LYS A 64 0.83 16.18 12.26
N PHE A 65 0.70 16.37 10.95
CA PHE A 65 1.20 17.51 10.20
C PHE A 65 0.05 18.15 9.42
N PRO A 66 -0.80 18.95 10.08
CA PRO A 66 -1.91 19.60 9.41
C PRO A 66 -1.37 20.55 8.33
N VAL A 67 -1.95 20.42 7.14
CA VAL A 67 -1.73 21.35 6.03
C VAL A 67 -2.97 22.25 6.01
N HIS A 68 -2.79 23.51 6.40
CA HIS A 68 -3.81 24.55 6.34
C HIS A 68 -3.86 25.17 4.94
#